data_AF-A0A8C3AA61-F1
#
_entry.id   AF-A0A8C3AA61-F1
#
_cell.length_a   1.000
_cell.length_b   1.000
_cell.length_c   1.000
_cell.angle_alpha   90.00
_cell.angle_beta   90.00
_cell.angle_gamma   90.00
#
_symmetry.space_group_name_H-M   'P 1'
#
loop_
_entity.id
_entity.type
_entity.pdbx_description
1 polymer ?
#
loop_
_entity_poly.entity_id
_entity_poly.type
_entity_poly.pdbx_seq_one_letter_code
_entity_poly.pdbx_strand_id
1 'polypeptide(L)'
;LACDEEGSSNLIRPQKPPNPLTASKSHQELHRELRMTHKRLKTHTCTRKTELQKVLEKRRWEQRMKASRDQEEAKKNRSPLHQELLKRHQRLEKLERDKEPQREGPEFLRVKERLRRTAVLEEGAGGKEV
;
A
#
# COMPACT_ATOMS: atom_id res chain seq x y z
N LEU A 1 -56.98 -76.68 -18.12
CA LEU A 1 -56.41 -76.55 -16.77
C LEU A 1 -54.94 -76.18 -16.94
N ALA A 2 -54.54 -75.09 -16.27
CA ALA A 2 -53.20 -74.64 -15.88
C ALA A 2 -52.03 -74.61 -16.90
N CYS A 3 -51.44 -73.41 -17.04
CA CYS A 3 -50.11 -73.19 -17.63
C CYS A 3 -49.05 -73.55 -16.59
N ASP A 4 -48.23 -74.58 -16.84
CA ASP A 4 -47.05 -74.85 -16.02
C ASP A 4 -45.84 -74.10 -16.58
N GLU A 5 -45.58 -72.95 -15.96
CA GLU A 5 -44.36 -72.13 -16.03
C GLU A 5 -43.20 -72.88 -15.35
N GLU A 6 -42.76 -74.00 -15.92
CA GLU A 6 -41.68 -74.83 -15.34
C GLU A 6 -40.47 -74.90 -16.27
N GLY A 7 -40.00 -73.72 -16.71
CA GLY A 7 -38.81 -73.62 -17.55
C GLY A 7 -37.85 -72.48 -17.17
N SER A 8 -38.25 -71.59 -16.26
CA SER A 8 -37.53 -70.33 -15.99
C SER A 8 -36.92 -70.23 -14.58
N SER A 9 -37.19 -71.18 -13.69
CA SER A 9 -36.75 -71.16 -12.28
C SER A 9 -35.33 -71.70 -12.05
N ASN A 10 -34.72 -72.38 -13.02
CA ASN A 10 -33.40 -73.03 -12.90
C ASN A 10 -32.25 -72.32 -13.64
N LEU A 11 -32.46 -71.12 -14.19
CA LEU A 11 -31.40 -70.38 -14.89
C LEU A 11 -30.64 -69.45 -13.93
N ILE A 12 -29.36 -69.75 -13.68
CA ILE A 12 -28.45 -68.83 -12.97
C ILE A 12 -28.32 -67.55 -13.81
N ARG A 13 -28.90 -66.45 -13.33
CA ARG A 13 -28.71 -65.14 -13.95
C ARG A 13 -27.30 -64.65 -13.66
N PRO A 14 -26.52 -64.21 -14.67
CA PRO A 14 -25.21 -63.65 -14.40
C PRO A 14 -25.35 -62.36 -13.58
N GLN A 15 -24.98 -62.42 -12.30
CA GLN A 15 -24.78 -61.24 -11.46
C GLN A 15 -23.36 -60.72 -11.62
N LYS A 16 -23.22 -59.40 -11.74
CA LYS A 16 -21.90 -58.76 -11.75
C LYS A 16 -21.28 -58.93 -10.36
N PRO A 17 -20.08 -59.52 -10.23
CA PRO A 17 -19.42 -59.63 -8.95
C PRO A 17 -19.19 -58.22 -8.37
N PRO A 18 -19.33 -58.04 -7.04
CA PRO A 18 -19.16 -56.75 -6.41
C PRO A 18 -17.72 -56.25 -6.63
N ASN A 19 -17.59 -55.02 -7.11
CA ASN A 19 -16.29 -54.41 -7.37
C ASN A 19 -15.51 -54.36 -6.04
N PRO A 20 -14.29 -54.91 -5.96
CA PRO A 20 -13.51 -54.95 -4.72
C PRO A 20 -13.23 -53.56 -4.14
N LEU A 21 -13.14 -52.52 -4.98
CA LEU A 21 -13.00 -51.12 -4.57
C LEU A 21 -14.26 -50.58 -3.86
N THR A 22 -15.43 -51.13 -4.19
CA THR A 22 -16.70 -50.80 -3.53
C THR A 22 -17.12 -51.80 -2.46
N ALA A 23 -16.55 -53.00 -2.47
CA ALA A 23 -16.83 -54.04 -1.47
C ALA A 23 -16.06 -53.78 -0.17
N SER A 24 -14.85 -53.23 -0.25
CA SER A 24 -14.05 -52.87 0.92
C SER A 24 -14.52 -51.53 1.52
N LYS A 25 -15.21 -51.60 2.66
CA LYS A 25 -15.66 -50.43 3.42
C LYS A 25 -14.49 -49.52 3.83
N SER A 26 -13.37 -50.11 4.25
CA SER A 26 -12.15 -49.37 4.62
C SER A 26 -11.61 -48.53 3.45
N HIS A 27 -11.59 -49.09 2.23
CA HIS A 27 -11.13 -48.35 1.05
C HIS A 27 -12.05 -47.16 0.72
N GLN A 28 -13.37 -47.36 0.82
CA GLN A 28 -14.34 -46.29 0.61
C GLN A 28 -14.20 -45.16 1.64
N GLU A 29 -13.99 -45.52 2.91
CA GLU A 29 -13.80 -44.56 4.00
C GLU A 29 -12.54 -43.72 3.77
N LEU A 30 -11.42 -44.35 3.41
CA LEU A 30 -10.19 -43.65 3.05
C LEU A 30 -10.41 -42.70 1.86
N HIS A 31 -11.08 -43.16 0.80
CA HIS A 31 -11.37 -42.32 -0.36
C HIS A 31 -12.28 -41.13 -0.01
N ARG A 32 -13.26 -41.34 0.88
CA ARG A 32 -14.10 -40.26 1.41
C ARG A 32 -13.27 -39.26 2.22
N GLU A 33 -12.39 -39.74 3.10
CA GLU A 33 -11.54 -38.89 3.92
C GLU A 33 -10.54 -38.06 3.08
N LEU A 34 -9.90 -38.67 2.09
CA LEU A 34 -9.00 -37.97 1.15
C LEU A 34 -9.72 -36.86 0.36
N ARG A 35 -10.95 -37.10 -0.09
CA ARG A 35 -11.75 -36.05 -0.73
C ARG A 35 -12.11 -34.93 0.23
N MET A 36 -12.46 -35.26 1.47
CA MET A 36 -12.82 -34.28 2.49
C MET A 36 -11.61 -33.42 2.91
N THR A 37 -10.44 -34.03 3.11
CA THR A 37 -9.20 -33.31 3.45
C THR A 37 -8.80 -32.33 2.35
N HIS A 38 -8.80 -32.77 1.09
CA HIS A 38 -8.51 -31.91 -0.07
C HIS A 38 -9.50 -30.74 -0.19
N LYS A 39 -10.80 -31.01 -0.01
CA LYS A 39 -11.83 -29.96 -0.04
C LYS A 39 -11.59 -28.94 1.07
N ARG A 40 -11.29 -29.38 2.30
CA ARG A 40 -10.95 -28.47 3.41
C ARG A 40 -9.73 -27.62 3.12
N LEU A 41 -8.65 -28.22 2.64
CA LEU A 41 -7.42 -27.51 2.24
C LEU A 41 -7.71 -26.44 1.18
N LYS A 42 -8.44 -26.81 0.12
CA LYS A 42 -8.87 -25.88 -0.94
C LYS A 42 -9.74 -24.76 -0.40
N THR A 43 -10.70 -25.07 0.46
CA THR A 43 -11.53 -24.04 1.09
C THR A 43 -10.72 -23.15 2.00
N HIS A 44 -9.76 -23.66 2.79
CA HIS A 44 -8.88 -22.84 3.63
C HIS A 44 -8.00 -21.89 2.81
N THR A 45 -7.45 -22.35 1.69
CA THR A 45 -6.68 -21.49 0.77
C THR A 45 -7.55 -20.50 0.01
N CYS A 46 -8.83 -20.79 -0.17
CA CYS A 46 -9.79 -19.91 -0.85
C CYS A 46 -10.43 -18.89 0.10
N THR A 47 -10.65 -19.25 1.37
CA THR A 47 -11.24 -18.37 2.39
C THR A 47 -10.21 -17.44 3.00
N ARG A 48 -8.95 -17.88 3.15
CA ARG A 48 -7.85 -17.02 3.57
C ARG A 48 -7.11 -16.54 2.33
N LYS A 49 -7.35 -15.27 1.96
CA LYS A 49 -6.54 -14.61 0.93
C LYS A 49 -5.06 -14.82 1.24
N THR A 50 -4.33 -15.36 0.28
CA THR A 50 -2.87 -15.54 0.43
C THR A 50 -2.18 -14.18 0.50
N GLU A 51 -0.99 -14.12 1.09
CA GLU A 51 -0.23 -12.86 1.16
C GLU A 51 -0.02 -12.24 -0.23
N LEU A 52 0.25 -13.06 -1.25
CA LEU A 52 0.35 -12.61 -2.63
C LEU A 52 -0.95 -11.97 -3.14
N GLN A 53 -2.12 -12.59 -2.88
CA GLN A 53 -3.41 -12.00 -3.26
C GLN A 53 -3.65 -10.66 -2.57
N LYS A 54 -3.34 -10.54 -1.28
CA LYS A 54 -3.44 -9.28 -0.53
C LYS A 54 -2.54 -8.20 -1.14
N VAL A 55 -1.28 -8.54 -1.46
CA VAL A 55 -0.34 -7.60 -2.08
C VAL A 55 -0.82 -7.15 -3.47
N LEU A 56 -1.35 -8.07 -4.29
CA LEU A 56 -1.90 -7.72 -5.60
C LEU A 56 -3.15 -6.83 -5.49
N GLU A 57 -4.05 -7.11 -4.54
CA GLU A 57 -5.21 -6.25 -4.25
C GLU A 57 -4.78 -4.86 -3.80
N LYS A 58 -3.82 -4.78 -2.86
CA LYS A 58 -3.24 -3.52 -2.38
C LYS A 58 -2.65 -2.72 -3.54
N ARG A 59 -1.83 -3.34 -4.38
CA ARG A 59 -1.22 -2.70 -5.56
C ARG A 59 -2.28 -2.15 -6.51
N ARG A 60 -3.33 -2.92 -6.82
CA ARG A 60 -4.44 -2.47 -7.68
C ARG A 60 -5.21 -1.30 -7.07
N TRP A 61 -5.37 -1.28 -5.74
CA TRP A 61 -5.99 -0.16 -5.04
C TRP A 61 -5.11 1.09 -5.08
N GLU A 62 -3.81 0.95 -4.77
CA GLU A 62 -2.85 2.05 -4.82
C GLU A 62 -2.75 2.67 -6.22
N GLN A 63 -2.71 1.86 -7.27
CA GLN A 63 -2.71 2.34 -8.65
C GLN A 63 -3.96 3.16 -8.98
N ARG A 64 -5.15 2.72 -8.55
CA ARG A 64 -6.40 3.46 -8.74
C ARG A 64 -6.41 4.77 -7.95
N MET A 65 -5.94 4.74 -6.69
CA MET A 65 -5.88 5.93 -5.85
C MET A 65 -4.85 6.95 -6.33
N LYS A 66 -3.73 6.49 -6.89
CA LYS A 66 -2.68 7.35 -7.43
C LYS A 66 -3.20 8.30 -8.49
N ALA A 67 -4.01 7.81 -9.44
CA ALA A 67 -4.58 8.65 -10.49
C ALA A 67 -5.47 9.78 -9.92
N SER A 68 -6.29 9.48 -8.91
CA SER A 68 -7.13 10.49 -8.23
C SER A 68 -6.28 11.51 -7.46
N ARG A 69 -5.24 11.03 -6.76
CA ARG A 69 -4.34 11.87 -5.96
C ARG A 69 -3.51 12.80 -6.82
N ASP A 70 -2.94 12.29 -7.92
CA ASP A 70 -2.17 13.08 -8.89
C ASP A 70 -3.05 14.17 -9.52
N GLN A 71 -4.33 13.88 -9.79
CA GLN A 71 -5.29 14.87 -10.31
C GLN A 71 -5.62 15.96 -9.27
N GLU A 72 -5.82 15.57 -8.01
CA GLU A 72 -6.09 16.51 -6.93
C GLU A 72 -4.88 17.40 -6.61
N GLU A 73 -3.68 16.83 -6.61
CA GLU A 73 -2.42 17.57 -6.48
C GLU A 73 -2.22 18.53 -7.66
N ALA A 74 -2.49 18.12 -8.90
CA ALA A 74 -2.43 19.02 -10.05
C ALA A 74 -3.42 20.19 -9.94
N LYS A 75 -4.64 19.94 -9.45
CA LYS A 75 -5.63 20.99 -9.18
C LYS A 75 -5.18 21.92 -8.06
N LYS A 76 -4.61 21.37 -6.98
CA LYS A 76 -4.07 22.13 -5.85
C LYS A 76 -2.87 22.99 -6.27
N ASN A 77 -2.00 22.47 -7.13
CA ASN A 77 -0.88 23.21 -7.71
C ASN A 77 -1.34 24.33 -8.65
N ARG A 78 -2.51 24.19 -9.28
CA ARG A 78 -3.14 25.28 -10.05
C ARG A 78 -3.85 26.32 -9.19
N SER A 79 -4.01 26.09 -7.88
CA SER A 79 -4.70 27.02 -6.99
C SER A 79 -4.00 28.39 -6.99
N PRO A 80 -4.75 29.51 -6.98
CA PRO A 80 -4.19 30.86 -6.86
C PRO A 80 -3.24 30.99 -5.66
N LEU A 81 -3.58 30.36 -4.54
CA LEU A 81 -2.73 30.36 -3.34
C LEU A 81 -1.39 29.68 -3.58
N HIS A 82 -1.36 28.55 -4.30
CA HIS A 82 -0.12 27.84 -4.61
C HIS A 82 0.79 28.69 -5.51
N GLN A 83 0.22 29.35 -6.51
CA GLN A 83 0.97 30.28 -7.37
C GLN A 83 1.56 31.44 -6.56
N GLU A 84 0.83 31.99 -5.59
CA GLU A 84 1.32 33.09 -4.76
C GLU A 84 2.42 32.64 -3.80
N LEU A 85 2.32 31.43 -3.23
CA LEU A 85 3.40 30.82 -2.48
C LEU A 85 4.66 30.62 -3.33
N LEU A 86 4.51 30.17 -4.58
CA LEU A 86 5.63 29.98 -5.51
C LEU A 86 6.33 31.31 -5.82
N LYS A 87 5.56 32.37 -6.09
CA LYS A 87 6.10 33.73 -6.29
C LYS A 87 6.81 34.23 -5.03
N ARG A 88 6.24 34.01 -3.84
CA ARG A 88 6.86 34.41 -2.57
C ARG A 88 8.19 33.68 -2.36
N HIS A 89 8.23 32.37 -2.64
CA HIS A 89 9.46 31.58 -2.55
C HIS A 89 10.55 32.12 -3.48
N GLN A 90 10.23 32.37 -4.76
CA GLN A 90 11.19 32.97 -5.71
C GLN A 90 11.69 34.37 -5.26
N ARG A 91 10.83 35.19 -4.65
CA ARG A 91 11.24 36.50 -4.10
C ARG A 91 12.23 36.33 -2.94
N LEU A 92 11.98 35.38 -2.06
CA LEU A 92 12.86 35.09 -0.92
C LEU A 92 14.21 34.53 -1.38
N GLU A 93 14.20 33.60 -2.33
CA GLU A 93 15.43 33.00 -2.88
C GLU A 93 16.32 34.06 -3.53
N LYS A 94 15.74 34.99 -4.31
CA LYS A 94 16.48 36.14 -4.86
C LYS A 94 17.07 37.01 -3.75
N LEU A 95 16.28 37.34 -2.74
CA LEU A 95 16.74 38.17 -1.62
C LEU A 95 17.83 37.47 -0.79
N GLU A 96 17.77 36.14 -0.66
CA GLU A 96 18.81 35.35 0.00
C GLU A 96 20.10 35.38 -0.80
N ARG A 97 20.02 35.17 -2.12
CA ARG A 97 21.17 35.25 -3.03
C ARG A 97 21.81 36.63 -3.06
N ASP A 98 21.01 37.70 -3.02
CA ASP A 98 21.50 39.08 -2.94
C ASP A 98 22.13 39.39 -1.56
N LYS A 99 21.71 38.68 -0.51
CA LYS A 99 22.27 38.80 0.86
C LYS A 99 23.45 37.87 1.11
N GLU A 100 23.67 36.86 0.27
CA GLU A 100 24.78 35.92 0.33
C GLU A 100 26.15 36.62 0.37
N PRO A 101 26.48 37.60 -0.50
CA PRO A 101 27.75 38.33 -0.41
C PRO A 101 27.89 39.15 0.88
N GLN A 102 26.78 39.51 1.53
CA GLN A 102 26.78 40.24 2.81
C GLN A 102 26.89 39.31 4.03
N ARG A 103 26.74 38.00 3.83
CA ARG A 103 26.82 36.93 4.85
C ARG A 103 28.07 36.06 4.74
N GLU A 104 28.85 36.19 3.66
CA GLU A 104 30.11 35.45 3.42
C GLU A 104 31.22 35.70 4.47
N GLY A 105 31.07 36.72 5.33
CA GLY A 105 31.99 36.98 6.44
C GLY A 105 31.54 36.38 7.78
N PRO A 106 32.46 35.92 8.65
CA PRO A 106 32.14 35.42 9.97
C PRO A 106 31.24 36.38 10.78
N GLU A 107 30.20 35.84 11.42
CA GLU A 107 29.18 36.64 12.12
C GLU A 107 29.78 37.59 13.17
N PHE A 108 30.86 37.19 13.85
CA PHE A 108 31.53 38.00 14.86
C PHE A 108 32.14 39.30 14.30
N LEU A 109 32.58 39.33 13.03
CA LEU A 109 33.08 40.55 12.40
C LEU A 109 31.95 41.57 12.21
N ARG A 110 30.76 41.09 11.85
CA ARG A 110 29.55 41.93 11.66
C ARG A 110 29.04 42.47 13.00
N VAL A 111 29.06 41.65 14.05
CA VAL A 111 28.70 42.09 15.42
C VAL A 111 29.69 43.14 15.93
N LYS A 112 31.00 42.91 15.75
CA LYS A 112 32.06 43.87 16.13
C LYS A 112 31.92 45.21 15.41
N GLU A 113 31.62 45.20 14.12
CA GLU A 113 31.42 46.44 13.35
C GLU A 113 30.17 47.21 13.80
N ARG A 114 29.06 46.51 14.08
CA ARG A 114 27.83 47.13 14.63
C ARG A 114 28.09 47.80 15.97
N LEU A 115 28.81 47.13 16.87
CA LEU A 115 29.19 47.69 18.17
C LEU A 115 30.09 48.92 18.05
N ARG A 116 31.01 48.93 17.08
CA ARG A 116 31.82 50.12 16.77
C ARG A 116 30.97 51.29 16.31
N ARG A 117 30.01 51.07 15.41
CA ARG A 117 29.12 52.13 14.91
C ARG A 117 28.22 52.71 16.00
N THR A 118 27.72 51.88 16.90
CA THR A 118 26.92 52.34 18.04
C THR A 118 27.75 53.07 19.09
N ALA A 119 28.99 52.61 19.34
CA ALA A 119 29.89 53.29 20.27
C ALA A 119 30.30 54.70 19.80
N VAL A 120 30.52 54.88 18.49
CA VAL A 120 30.87 56.20 17.91
C VAL A 120 29.69 57.18 17.97
N LEU A 121 28.44 56.71 17.90
CA LEU A 121 27.24 57.55 18.10
C LEU A 121 27.05 57.95 19.57
N GLU A 122 27.47 57.10 20.51
CA GLU A 122 27.45 57.36 21.95
C GLU A 122 28.53 58.39 22.33
N GLU A 123 29.76 58.25 21.80
CA GLU A 123 30.84 59.22 22.01
C GLU A 123 30.58 60.58 21.34
N GLY A 124 29.73 60.64 20.31
CA GLY A 124 29.35 61.87 19.60
C GLY A 124 28.21 62.68 20.24
N ALA A 125 27.49 62.12 21.22
CA ALA A 125 26.33 62.76 21.86
C ALA A 125 26.60 63.24 23.29
N GLY A 126 27.77 62.97 23.86
CA GLY A 126 28.09 63.25 25.27
C GLY A 126 29.08 64.39 25.54
N GLY A 127 29.31 65.30 24.59
CA GLY A 127 30.36 66.32 24.75
C GLY A 127 30.05 67.65 24.09
N LYS A 128 29.20 68.46 24.74
CA LYS A 128 29.18 69.94 24.69
C LYS A 128 27.97 70.45 25.48
N GLU A 129 28.13 70.66 26.79
CA GLU A 129 27.40 71.68 27.54
C GLU A 129 28.36 72.27 28.60
N VAL A 130 28.15 73.56 28.85
CA VAL A 130 29.05 74.61 29.38
C VAL A 130 29.36 74.45 30.86
#